data_AF-A0A2V7LBD4-F1
#
_entry.id   AF-A0A2V7LBD4-F1
#
_cell.length_a   1.000
_cell.length_b   1.000
_cell.length_c   1.000
_cell.angle_alpha   90.00
_cell.angle_beta   90.00
_cell.angle_gamma   90.00
#
_symmetry.space_group_name_H-M   'P 1'
#
loop_
_entity.id
_entity.type
_entity.pdbx_description
1 polymer ?
#
loop_
_entity_poly.entity_id
_entity_poly.type
_entity_poly.pdbx_seq_one_letter_code
_entity_poly.pdbx_strand_id
1 'polypeptide(L)'
;MYSKSGVTRFDHVVAWLLALGLYRLARGAMFVLLLAGAGCLHSHKAALARVPLVAAGQRPLAQRLAGADLVVTATLAKTERDWRYEEPCGVLRHLMYGCADIPKAYQATLRRGNETWPVFYFKLGDLPHPAVGDSAVWLLRQGAVYRLVECAQRRSMTSAYCSYDVAYVVESDDDVLPATTWQEVNALLHTLAQPSVENR
;
A
#
# COMPACT_ATOMS: atom_id res chain seq x y z
N MET A 1 -32.71 50.79 49.15
CA MET A 1 -31.50 51.59 49.43
C MET A 1 -30.27 50.80 48.98
N TYR A 2 -29.47 51.39 48.08
CA TYR A 2 -28.02 51.22 47.76
C TYR A 2 -27.27 49.95 48.23
N SER A 3 -26.63 49.15 47.35
CA SER A 3 -25.27 49.31 46.74
C SER A 3 -24.16 49.46 47.80
N LYS A 4 -23.05 48.69 47.86
CA LYS A 4 -21.95 48.48 46.88
C LYS A 4 -20.90 47.54 47.57
N SER A 5 -20.18 46.64 46.92
CA SER A 5 -18.81 46.81 46.37
C SER A 5 -18.21 45.39 46.20
N GLY A 6 -17.40 45.02 45.20
CA GLY A 6 -16.75 45.80 44.16
C GLY A 6 -15.22 45.71 44.12
N VAL A 7 -14.56 44.65 44.64
CA VAL A 7 -13.10 44.47 44.48
C VAL A 7 -12.73 42.97 44.51
N THR A 8 -12.57 42.33 43.36
CA THR A 8 -11.91 40.99 43.22
C THR A 8 -11.56 40.65 41.76
N ARG A 9 -12.07 41.40 40.77
CA ARG A 9 -12.06 40.97 39.37
C ARG A 9 -10.76 41.26 38.59
N PHE A 10 -9.90 42.16 39.08
CA PHE A 10 -8.74 42.64 38.30
C PHE A 10 -7.43 41.87 38.50
N ASP A 11 -7.18 41.28 39.67
CA ASP A 11 -5.90 40.59 39.95
C ASP A 11 -5.77 39.20 39.30
N HIS A 12 -6.89 38.51 39.09
CA HIS A 12 -6.86 37.17 38.50
C HIS A 12 -6.61 37.14 36.99
N VAL A 13 -6.84 38.25 36.28
CA VAL A 13 -6.72 38.31 34.82
C VAL A 13 -5.25 38.48 34.40
N VAL A 14 -4.48 39.28 35.14
CA VAL A 14 -3.08 39.57 34.82
C VAL A 14 -2.18 38.35 35.11
N ALA A 15 -2.43 37.63 36.19
CA ALA A 15 -1.70 36.41 36.54
C ALA A 15 -1.91 35.27 35.53
N TRP A 16 -3.13 35.17 34.95
CA TRP A 16 -3.46 34.13 33.96
C TRP A 16 -2.79 34.37 32.60
N LEU A 17 -2.67 35.63 32.17
CA LEU A 17 -2.06 35.99 30.88
C LEU A 17 -0.54 35.74 30.86
N LEU A 18 0.15 35.96 31.98
CA LEU A 18 1.59 35.69 32.10
C LEU A 18 1.91 34.18 32.11
N ALA A 19 1.06 33.36 32.73
CA ALA A 19 1.22 31.91 32.75
C ALA A 19 1.00 31.27 31.36
N LEU A 20 0.08 31.80 30.55
CA LEU A 20 -0.16 31.32 29.18
C LEU A 20 0.96 31.70 28.18
N GLY A 21 1.64 32.83 28.38
CA GLY A 21 2.74 33.29 27.53
C GLY A 21 3.99 32.40 27.64
N LEU A 22 4.38 32.04 28.86
CA LEU A 22 5.56 31.20 29.13
C LEU A 22 5.38 29.75 28.65
N TYR A 23 4.17 29.20 28.72
CA TYR A 23 3.86 27.84 28.26
C TYR A 23 3.93 27.67 26.73
N ARG A 24 3.67 28.75 25.97
CA ARG A 24 3.71 28.76 24.51
C ARG A 24 5.14 28.86 23.96
N LEU A 25 6.02 29.59 24.64
CA LEU A 25 7.43 29.75 24.26
C LEU A 25 8.24 28.46 24.49
N ALA A 26 7.98 27.72 25.58
CA ALA A 26 8.67 26.46 25.87
C ALA A 26 8.28 25.31 24.91
N ARG A 27 7.03 25.30 24.41
CA ARG A 27 6.55 24.29 23.45
C ARG A 27 7.08 24.50 22.02
N GLY A 28 7.30 25.74 21.61
CA GLY A 28 7.85 26.05 20.29
C GLY A 28 9.30 25.61 20.12
N ALA A 29 10.13 25.81 21.15
CA ALA A 29 11.55 25.45 21.12
C ALA A 29 11.79 23.93 21.11
N MET A 30 10.94 23.14 21.77
CA MET A 30 11.08 21.68 21.79
C MET A 30 10.72 21.02 20.44
N PHE A 31 9.82 21.64 19.66
CA PHE A 31 9.38 21.12 18.36
C PHE A 31 10.44 21.31 17.26
N VAL A 32 11.18 22.42 17.31
CA VAL A 32 12.21 22.75 16.31
C VAL A 32 13.47 21.88 16.49
N LEU A 33 13.82 21.52 17.73
CA LEU A 33 14.94 20.62 18.03
C LEU A 33 14.68 19.16 17.63
N LEU A 34 13.42 18.70 17.62
CA LEU A 34 13.04 17.36 17.17
C LEU A 34 13.07 17.20 15.63
N LEU A 35 12.89 18.29 14.88
CA LEU A 35 12.85 18.28 13.41
C LEU A 35 14.25 18.29 12.76
N ALA A 36 15.29 18.67 13.49
CA ALA A 36 16.64 18.87 12.94
C ALA A 36 17.53 17.60 12.90
N GLY A 37 17.03 16.43 13.34
CA GLY A 37 17.82 15.20 13.46
C GLY A 37 17.76 14.21 12.28
N ALA A 38 16.92 14.43 11.26
CA ALA A 38 16.59 13.41 10.26
C ALA A 38 17.27 13.61 8.89
N GLY A 39 18.53 14.03 8.88
CA GLY A 39 19.23 14.44 7.65
C GLY A 39 20.52 13.69 7.34
N CYS A 40 20.53 12.35 7.42
CA CYS A 40 21.64 11.57 6.85
C CYS A 40 21.29 11.06 5.44
N LEU A 41 22.16 11.48 4.53
CA LEU A 41 22.24 11.24 3.10
C LEU A 41 22.39 9.76 2.71
N HIS A 42 21.86 9.47 1.51
CA HIS A 42 22.32 8.51 0.50
C HIS A 42 22.35 7.00 0.84
N SER A 43 21.60 6.23 0.06
CA SER A 43 22.18 5.24 -0.86
C SER A 43 21.06 4.63 -1.71
N HIS A 44 21.35 4.36 -2.98
CA HIS A 44 20.43 3.71 -3.93
C HIS A 44 19.87 2.42 -3.33
N LYS A 45 18.60 2.47 -2.91
CA LYS A 45 17.90 1.35 -2.29
C LYS A 45 17.35 0.45 -3.38
N ALA A 46 18.11 -0.58 -3.71
CA ALA A 46 17.56 -1.82 -4.26
C ALA A 46 16.31 -2.17 -3.45
N ALA A 47 15.17 -2.35 -4.14
CA ALA A 47 13.83 -2.62 -3.61
C ALA A 47 13.87 -3.22 -2.18
N LEU A 48 13.84 -2.34 -1.17
CA LEU A 48 13.98 -2.75 0.23
C LEU A 48 12.72 -3.51 0.62
N ALA A 49 12.94 -4.75 1.04
CA ALA A 49 11.98 -5.65 1.65
C ALA A 49 10.92 -4.91 2.50
N ARG A 50 9.72 -4.74 1.94
CA ARG A 50 8.47 -4.59 2.70
C ARG A 50 7.30 -5.11 1.87
N VAL A 51 6.49 -5.89 2.55
CA VAL A 51 5.17 -6.36 2.15
C VAL A 51 4.32 -6.35 3.43
N PRO A 52 3.12 -5.76 3.42
CA PRO A 52 1.96 -6.62 3.64
C PRO A 52 0.66 -6.17 2.93
N LEU A 53 0.11 -7.06 2.12
CA LEU A 53 -1.33 -7.30 2.02
C LEU A 53 -1.56 -8.81 2.12
N VAL A 54 -2.10 -9.25 3.26
CA VAL A 54 -1.83 -10.51 4.01
C VAL A 54 -0.58 -10.36 4.89
N ALA A 55 -0.69 -10.74 6.17
CA ALA A 55 0.45 -10.62 7.08
C ALA A 55 1.60 -11.52 6.59
N ALA A 56 2.79 -10.92 6.41
CA ALA A 56 4.00 -11.62 6.01
C ALA A 56 4.19 -12.90 6.85
N GLY A 57 4.44 -14.02 6.19
CA GLY A 57 4.66 -15.32 6.84
C GLY A 57 3.42 -16.21 7.03
N GLN A 58 2.21 -15.76 6.66
CA GLN A 58 1.01 -16.62 6.73
C GLN A 58 0.92 -17.64 5.59
N ARG A 59 1.59 -17.42 4.45
CA ARG A 59 1.72 -18.41 3.36
C ARG A 59 3.19 -18.66 3.04
N PRO A 60 3.70 -19.89 3.26
CA PRO A 60 5.05 -20.26 2.86
C PRO A 60 5.30 -19.97 1.38
N LEU A 61 6.52 -19.57 1.01
CA LEU A 61 6.90 -19.31 -0.39
C LEU A 61 6.53 -20.48 -1.31
N ALA A 62 6.73 -21.72 -0.86
CA ALA A 62 6.34 -22.92 -1.61
C ALA A 62 4.84 -22.97 -1.94
N GLN A 63 3.97 -22.56 -1.01
CA GLN A 63 2.52 -22.53 -1.23
C GLN A 63 2.14 -21.43 -2.23
N ARG A 64 2.83 -20.29 -2.20
CA ARG A 64 2.61 -19.18 -3.14
C ARG A 64 3.07 -19.56 -4.55
N LEU A 65 4.23 -20.20 -4.67
CA LEU A 65 4.75 -20.73 -5.93
C LEU A 65 3.84 -21.82 -6.52
N ALA A 66 3.32 -22.73 -5.69
CA ALA A 66 2.40 -23.77 -6.13
C ALA A 66 1.06 -23.22 -6.66
N GLY A 67 0.64 -22.04 -6.21
CA GLY A 67 -0.58 -21.37 -6.65
C GLY A 67 -0.34 -20.23 -7.65
N ALA A 68 0.88 -20.07 -8.18
CA ALA A 68 1.20 -19.10 -9.20
C ALA A 68 1.06 -19.74 -10.59
N ASP A 69 0.33 -19.09 -11.49
CA ASP A 69 0.19 -19.55 -12.88
C ASP A 69 1.41 -19.18 -13.72
N LEU A 70 2.15 -18.15 -13.30
CA LEU A 70 3.33 -17.68 -14.00
C LEU A 70 4.33 -17.07 -13.01
N VAL A 71 5.59 -17.51 -13.06
CA VAL A 71 6.69 -16.94 -12.27
C VAL A 71 7.75 -16.36 -13.20
N VAL A 72 8.03 -15.07 -13.09
CA VAL A 72 8.87 -14.34 -14.05
C VAL A 72 9.86 -13.39 -13.37
N THR A 73 11.13 -13.40 -13.78
CA THR A 73 12.07 -12.33 -13.46
C THR A 73 11.95 -11.23 -14.51
N ALA A 74 11.41 -10.08 -14.15
CA ALA A 74 11.13 -9.01 -15.12
C ALA A 74 11.29 -7.62 -14.50
N THR A 75 11.55 -6.64 -15.37
CA THR A 75 11.62 -5.23 -15.01
C THR A 75 10.23 -4.60 -15.12
N LEU A 76 9.84 -3.80 -14.13
CA LEU A 76 8.63 -2.98 -14.23
C LEU A 76 8.87 -1.86 -15.24
N ALA A 77 8.30 -1.98 -16.44
CA ALA A 77 8.53 -1.03 -17.53
C ALA A 77 7.58 0.17 -17.49
N LYS A 78 6.34 -0.05 -17.05
CA LYS A 78 5.31 0.99 -16.97
C LYS A 78 4.33 0.62 -15.86
N THR A 79 3.82 1.62 -15.16
CA THR A 79 2.69 1.45 -14.24
C THR A 79 1.80 2.69 -14.27
N GLU A 80 0.49 2.49 -14.32
CA GLU A 80 -0.52 3.55 -14.34
C GLU A 80 -1.67 3.16 -13.42
N ARG A 81 -2.19 4.15 -12.68
CA ARG A 81 -3.34 3.95 -11.81
C ARG A 81 -4.61 3.82 -12.65
N ASP A 82 -5.41 2.79 -12.39
CA ASP A 82 -6.69 2.58 -13.06
C ASP A 82 -7.85 2.57 -12.04
N TRP A 83 -8.43 3.75 -11.85
CA TRP A 83 -9.51 3.96 -10.89
C TRP A 83 -10.79 3.16 -11.19
N ARG A 84 -10.95 2.61 -12.40
CA ARG A 84 -12.15 1.84 -12.78
C ARG A 84 -12.30 0.55 -11.96
N TYR A 85 -11.19 0.02 -11.45
CA TYR A 85 -11.12 -1.18 -10.63
C TYR A 85 -11.05 -0.89 -9.12
N GLU A 86 -11.19 0.37 -8.70
CA GLU A 86 -11.20 0.77 -7.30
C GLU A 86 -12.62 0.87 -6.75
N GLU A 87 -12.80 0.62 -5.45
CA GLU A 87 -14.07 0.91 -4.80
C GLU A 87 -14.34 2.42 -4.79
N PRO A 88 -15.55 2.87 -5.19
CA PRO A 88 -15.88 4.28 -5.14
C PRO A 88 -15.96 4.77 -3.69
N CYS A 89 -15.20 5.80 -3.38
CA CYS A 89 -15.30 6.47 -2.10
C CYS A 89 -16.47 7.46 -2.12
N GLY A 90 -17.62 7.08 -1.56
CA GLY A 90 -18.78 7.96 -1.45
C GLY A 90 -18.49 9.22 -0.61
N VAL A 91 -19.20 10.32 -0.90
CA VAL A 91 -18.99 11.64 -0.26
C VAL A 91 -19.05 11.57 1.27
N LEU A 92 -20.05 10.87 1.83
CA LEU A 92 -20.21 10.73 3.28
C LEU A 92 -19.03 9.98 3.92
N ARG A 93 -18.56 8.89 3.29
CA ARG A 93 -17.40 8.12 3.79
C ARG A 93 -16.14 8.97 3.72
N HIS A 94 -15.93 9.68 2.62
CA HIS A 94 -14.78 10.57 2.45
C HIS A 94 -14.73 11.62 3.57
N LEU A 95 -15.86 12.23 3.92
CA LEU A 95 -15.93 13.26 4.98
C LEU A 95 -15.73 12.69 6.40
N MET A 96 -16.25 11.50 6.70
CA MET A 96 -16.18 10.95 8.06
C MET A 96 -14.90 10.15 8.34
N TYR A 97 -14.37 9.45 7.34
CA TYR A 97 -13.31 8.44 7.52
C TYR A 97 -12.16 8.55 6.50
N GLY A 98 -12.31 9.38 5.46
CA GLY A 98 -11.37 9.38 4.33
C GLY A 98 -11.50 8.14 3.43
N CYS A 99 -10.51 7.95 2.56
CA CYS A 99 -10.48 6.89 1.54
C CYS A 99 -9.11 6.22 1.40
N ALA A 100 -8.23 6.42 2.39
CA ALA A 100 -6.85 5.96 2.34
C ALA A 100 -6.74 4.43 2.51
N ASP A 101 -7.76 3.82 3.11
CA ASP A 101 -7.94 2.39 3.32
C ASP A 101 -8.50 1.65 2.09
N ILE A 102 -8.84 2.37 1.01
CA ILE A 102 -9.30 1.76 -0.25
C ILE A 102 -8.07 1.45 -1.12
N PRO A 103 -7.82 0.18 -1.47
CA PRO A 103 -6.73 -0.20 -2.34
C PRO A 103 -6.79 0.54 -3.68
N LYS A 104 -5.63 1.03 -4.13
CA LYS A 104 -5.44 1.68 -5.42
C LYS A 104 -5.03 0.65 -6.46
N ALA A 105 -5.78 0.58 -7.54
CA ALA A 105 -5.54 -0.39 -8.61
C ALA A 105 -4.56 0.19 -9.63
N TYR A 106 -3.62 -0.62 -10.08
CA TYR A 106 -2.63 -0.24 -11.07
C TYR A 106 -2.56 -1.29 -12.17
N GLN A 107 -2.52 -0.80 -13.40
CA GLN A 107 -2.17 -1.59 -14.57
C GLN A 107 -0.69 -1.36 -14.87
N ALA A 108 0.05 -2.45 -14.99
CA ALA A 108 1.48 -2.41 -15.20
C ALA A 108 1.91 -3.28 -16.38
N THR A 109 3.09 -2.96 -16.91
CA THR A 109 3.75 -3.74 -17.95
C THR A 109 5.09 -4.21 -17.41
N LEU A 110 5.25 -5.53 -17.32
CA LEU A 110 6.52 -6.16 -17.04
C LEU A 110 7.26 -6.41 -18.34
N ARG A 111 8.59 -6.31 -18.34
CA ARG A 111 9.41 -6.55 -19.52
C ARG A 111 10.65 -7.38 -19.20
N ARG A 112 10.98 -8.31 -20.09
CA ARG A 112 12.25 -9.07 -20.09
C ARG A 112 12.71 -9.24 -21.53
N GLY A 113 13.77 -8.55 -21.92
CA GLY A 113 14.16 -8.49 -23.33
C GLY A 113 13.03 -7.93 -24.19
N ASN A 114 12.56 -8.73 -25.16
CA ASN A 114 11.45 -8.42 -26.06
C ASN A 114 10.08 -8.92 -25.55
N GLU A 115 10.06 -9.70 -24.47
CA GLU A 115 8.82 -10.23 -23.89
C GLU A 115 8.21 -9.22 -22.93
N THR A 116 6.89 -9.09 -22.98
CA THR A 116 6.13 -8.20 -22.11
C THR A 116 4.91 -8.90 -21.54
N TRP A 117 4.61 -8.64 -20.27
CA TRP A 117 3.42 -9.16 -19.59
C TRP A 117 2.59 -8.01 -19.02
N PRO A 118 1.31 -7.87 -19.41
CA PRO A 118 0.39 -6.97 -18.71
C PRO A 118 -0.01 -7.59 -17.37
N VAL A 119 0.10 -6.81 -16.31
CA VAL A 119 -0.25 -7.26 -14.95
C VAL A 119 -1.08 -6.21 -14.22
N PHE A 120 -1.92 -6.67 -13.30
CA PHE A 120 -2.65 -5.83 -12.35
C PHE A 120 -2.09 -6.04 -10.94
N TYR A 121 -2.00 -4.97 -10.17
CA TYR A 121 -1.71 -5.05 -8.74
C TYR A 121 -2.48 -3.98 -7.98
N PHE A 122 -2.65 -4.19 -6.67
CA PHE A 122 -3.41 -3.31 -5.79
C PHE A 122 -2.53 -2.85 -4.63
N LYS A 123 -2.49 -1.54 -4.38
CA LYS A 123 -1.70 -0.94 -3.28
C LYS A 123 -2.60 -0.39 -2.20
N LEU A 124 -2.32 -0.72 -0.95
CA LEU A 124 -2.92 -0.06 0.20
C LEU A 124 -1.94 0.96 0.78
N GLY A 125 -2.32 2.24 0.80
CA GLY A 125 -1.43 3.32 1.23
C GLY A 125 -0.15 3.44 0.39
N ASP A 126 0.90 3.98 0.99
CA ASP A 126 2.20 4.23 0.35
C ASP A 126 3.20 3.07 0.56
N LEU A 127 2.69 1.82 0.61
CA LEU A 127 3.54 0.65 0.77
C LEU A 127 4.55 0.52 -0.38
N PRO A 128 5.80 0.09 -0.11
CA PRO A 128 6.81 0.00 -1.16
C PRO A 128 6.41 -1.06 -2.18
N HIS A 129 6.50 -0.72 -3.45
CA HIS A 129 6.48 -1.68 -4.56
C HIS A 129 7.64 -1.29 -5.49
N PRO A 130 8.10 -2.20 -6.35
CA PRO A 130 9.11 -1.87 -7.35
C PRO A 130 8.74 -0.59 -8.09
N ALA A 131 9.73 0.30 -8.24
CA ALA A 131 9.59 1.48 -9.08
C ALA A 131 9.73 1.09 -10.56
N VAL A 132 9.31 1.98 -11.45
CA VAL A 132 9.58 1.80 -12.88
C VAL A 132 11.10 1.74 -13.09
N GLY A 133 11.57 0.71 -13.80
CA GLY A 133 12.99 0.43 -14.00
C GLY A 133 13.55 -0.62 -13.05
N ASP A 134 12.85 -0.96 -11.96
CA ASP A 134 13.30 -2.00 -11.03
C ASP A 134 13.00 -3.40 -11.56
N SER A 135 13.93 -4.31 -11.33
CA SER A 135 13.77 -5.74 -11.62
C SER A 135 13.36 -6.51 -10.37
N ALA A 136 12.43 -7.44 -10.52
CA ALA A 136 11.93 -8.30 -9.45
C ALA A 136 11.57 -9.69 -10.00
N VAL A 137 11.36 -10.64 -9.10
CA VAL A 137 10.69 -11.91 -9.40
C VAL A 137 9.22 -11.74 -9.07
N TRP A 138 8.36 -11.93 -10.07
CA TRP A 138 6.92 -11.76 -9.98
C TRP A 138 6.25 -13.11 -10.00
N LEU A 139 5.46 -13.40 -8.98
CA LEU A 139 4.54 -14.53 -8.91
C LEU A 139 3.18 -14.00 -9.34
N LEU A 140 2.68 -14.49 -10.46
CA LEU A 140 1.48 -13.99 -11.10
C LEU A 140 0.41 -15.08 -11.10
N ARG A 141 -0.80 -14.71 -10.68
CA ARG A 141 -1.99 -15.55 -10.83
C ARG A 141 -2.91 -14.97 -11.89
N GLN A 142 -3.46 -15.81 -12.74
CA GLN A 142 -4.52 -15.43 -13.65
C GLN A 142 -5.85 -15.39 -12.88
N GLY A 143 -6.49 -14.22 -12.86
CA GLY A 143 -7.70 -14.00 -12.07
C GLY A 143 -8.64 -12.99 -12.69
N ALA A 144 -9.87 -12.95 -12.16
CA ALA A 144 -10.85 -11.96 -12.53
C ALA A 144 -10.60 -10.65 -11.77
N VAL A 145 -10.45 -9.55 -12.51
CA VAL A 145 -10.29 -8.19 -11.99
C VAL A 145 -11.58 -7.43 -12.25
N TYR A 146 -12.35 -7.13 -11.20
CA TYR A 146 -13.68 -6.55 -11.33
C TYR A 146 -13.64 -5.03 -11.48
N ARG A 147 -14.44 -4.49 -12.41
CA ARG A 147 -14.59 -3.04 -12.60
C ARG A 147 -15.53 -2.47 -11.53
N LEU A 148 -14.98 -2.23 -10.34
CA LEU A 148 -15.74 -1.90 -9.14
C LEU A 148 -16.56 -0.60 -9.25
N VAL A 149 -16.06 0.41 -9.98
CA VAL A 149 -16.82 1.65 -10.19
C VAL A 149 -18.07 1.42 -11.04
N GLU A 150 -17.91 0.70 -12.15
CA GLU A 150 -19.03 0.32 -13.01
C GLU A 150 -20.02 -0.57 -12.24
N CYS A 151 -19.52 -1.51 -11.44
CA CYS A 151 -20.39 -2.36 -10.63
C CYS A 151 -21.20 -1.56 -9.60
N ALA A 152 -20.58 -0.61 -8.90
CA ALA A 152 -21.28 0.24 -7.94
C ALA A 152 -22.35 1.12 -8.61
N GLN A 153 -22.07 1.66 -9.81
CA GLN A 153 -23.04 2.40 -10.60
C GLN A 153 -24.24 1.52 -10.98
N ARG A 154 -24.00 0.30 -11.46
CA ARG A 154 -25.08 -0.63 -11.87
C ARG A 154 -25.92 -1.14 -10.70
N ARG A 155 -25.30 -1.36 -9.54
CA ARG A 155 -26.01 -1.73 -8.29
C ARG A 155 -26.96 -0.65 -7.83
N SER A 156 -26.66 0.62 -8.09
CA SER A 156 -27.59 1.72 -7.78
C SER A 156 -28.82 1.74 -8.69
N MET A 157 -28.76 1.09 -9.85
CA MET A 157 -29.81 1.16 -10.86
C MET A 157 -30.76 -0.03 -10.84
N THR A 158 -30.28 -1.29 -10.83
CA THR A 158 -31.11 -2.53 -10.70
C THR A 158 -30.32 -3.85 -10.87
N SER A 159 -29.03 -3.83 -11.24
CA SER A 159 -28.27 -5.05 -11.56
C SER A 159 -27.20 -5.37 -10.53
N ALA A 160 -27.13 -6.64 -10.12
CA ALA A 160 -26.05 -7.16 -9.26
C ALA A 160 -24.79 -7.57 -10.04
N TYR A 161 -24.83 -7.53 -11.38
CA TYR A 161 -23.73 -7.97 -12.22
C TYR A 161 -22.55 -6.98 -12.20
N CYS A 162 -21.35 -7.48 -11.89
CA CYS A 162 -20.09 -6.77 -12.05
C CYS A 162 -19.34 -7.29 -13.28
N SER A 163 -18.98 -6.41 -14.21
CA SER A 163 -18.03 -6.72 -15.28
C SER A 163 -16.64 -6.98 -14.70
N TYR A 164 -15.91 -7.87 -15.36
CA TYR A 164 -14.53 -8.20 -15.01
C TYR A 164 -13.70 -8.45 -16.25
N ASP A 165 -12.39 -8.29 -16.10
CA ASP A 165 -11.39 -8.68 -17.08
C ASP A 165 -10.56 -9.84 -16.50
N VAL A 166 -10.08 -10.75 -17.35
CA VAL A 166 -9.14 -11.80 -16.92
C VAL A 166 -7.72 -11.30 -17.17
N ALA A 167 -6.90 -11.24 -16.13
CA ALA A 167 -5.54 -10.72 -16.21
C ALA A 167 -4.59 -11.48 -15.28
N TYR A 168 -3.29 -11.31 -15.49
CA TYR A 168 -2.30 -11.66 -14.47
C TYR A 168 -2.36 -10.63 -13.34
N VAL A 169 -2.44 -11.11 -12.10
CA VAL A 169 -2.62 -10.31 -10.90
C VAL A 169 -1.54 -10.67 -9.88
N VAL A 170 -1.04 -9.65 -9.20
CA VAL A 170 -0.28 -9.77 -7.95
C VAL A 170 -1.29 -9.76 -6.81
N GLU A 171 -1.47 -10.89 -6.13
CA GLU A 171 -2.48 -11.01 -5.06
C GLU A 171 -2.00 -10.42 -3.73
N SER A 172 -0.70 -10.46 -3.49
CA SER A 172 -0.05 -9.94 -2.30
C SER A 172 1.27 -9.28 -2.69
N ASP A 173 1.71 -8.26 -1.95
CA ASP A 173 3.04 -7.69 -2.20
C ASP A 173 4.15 -8.76 -2.00
N ASP A 174 3.85 -9.87 -1.31
CA ASP A 174 4.76 -11.01 -1.07
C ASP A 174 5.07 -11.74 -2.37
N ASP A 175 4.18 -11.63 -3.35
CA ASP A 175 4.32 -12.21 -4.67
C ASP A 175 5.28 -11.41 -5.56
N VAL A 176 5.82 -10.30 -5.04
CA VAL A 176 6.88 -9.52 -5.69
C VAL A 176 8.15 -9.61 -4.86
N LEU A 177 9.05 -10.49 -5.28
CA LEU A 177 10.28 -10.80 -4.56
C LEU A 177 11.47 -10.02 -5.17
N PRO A 178 12.51 -9.72 -4.38
CA PRO A 178 13.74 -9.12 -4.91
C PRO A 178 14.35 -9.96 -6.03
N ALA A 179 14.90 -9.33 -7.07
CA ALA A 179 15.51 -10.08 -8.19
C ALA A 179 16.60 -11.07 -7.77
N THR A 180 17.29 -10.82 -6.65
CA THR A 180 18.34 -11.68 -6.09
C THR A 180 17.83 -13.04 -5.60
N THR A 181 16.52 -13.20 -5.34
CA THR A 181 15.94 -14.46 -4.86
C THR A 181 15.68 -15.47 -5.98
N TRP A 182 15.95 -15.12 -7.25
CA TRP A 182 15.64 -15.99 -8.38
C TRP A 182 16.24 -17.39 -8.26
N GLN A 183 17.47 -17.53 -7.78
CA GLN A 183 18.11 -18.84 -7.65
C GLN A 183 17.36 -19.75 -6.65
N GLU A 184 16.94 -19.19 -5.51
CA GLU A 184 16.15 -19.89 -4.50
C GLU A 184 14.76 -20.28 -5.05
N VAL A 185 14.08 -19.34 -5.72
CA VAL A 185 12.78 -19.57 -6.35
C VAL A 185 12.87 -20.65 -7.42
N ASN A 186 13.89 -20.61 -8.27
CA ASN A 186 14.07 -21.58 -9.33
C ASN A 186 14.33 -22.99 -8.76
N ALA A 187 15.15 -23.11 -7.71
CA ALA A 187 15.36 -24.37 -7.01
C ALA A 187 14.04 -24.94 -6.45
N LEU A 188 13.23 -24.10 -5.80
CA LEU A 188 11.93 -24.51 -5.27
C LEU A 188 10.95 -24.93 -6.36
N LEU A 189 10.87 -24.18 -7.47
CA LEU A 189 10.03 -24.55 -8.62
C LEU A 189 10.42 -25.92 -9.19
N HIS A 190 11.72 -26.22 -9.29
CA HIS A 190 12.18 -27.54 -9.69
C HIS A 190 11.74 -28.64 -8.72
N THR A 191 11.77 -28.40 -7.41
CA THR A 191 11.28 -29.38 -6.42
C THR A 191 9.77 -29.60 -6.48
N LEU A 192 8.99 -28.52 -6.72
CA LEU A 192 7.53 -28.60 -6.83
C LEU A 192 7.07 -29.28 -8.12
N ALA A 193 7.88 -29.20 -9.18
CA ALA A 193 7.58 -29.86 -10.46
C ALA A 193 7.91 -31.36 -10.46
N GLN A 194 8.66 -31.87 -9.48
CA GLN A 194 8.98 -33.29 -9.39
C GLN A 194 7.79 -34.07 -8.80
N PRO A 195 7.30 -35.13 -9.47
CA PRO A 195 6.28 -36.00 -8.88
C PRO A 195 6.83 -36.65 -7.61
N SER A 196 6.03 -36.72 -6.55
CA SER A 196 6.39 -37.43 -5.33
C SER A 196 6.68 -38.89 -5.68
N VAL A 197 7.94 -39.30 -5.64
CA VAL A 197 8.33 -40.71 -5.74
C VAL A 197 7.88 -41.38 -4.44
N GLU A 198 6.63 -41.82 -4.41
CA GLU A 198 6.10 -42.67 -3.36
C GLU A 198 6.75 -44.04 -3.50
N ASN A 199 7.77 -44.29 -2.67
CA ASN A 199 8.41 -45.61 -2.57
C ASN A 199 7.36 -46.61 -2.07
N ARG A 200 6.95 -47.52 -2.96
CA ARG A 200 6.20 -48.73 -2.65
C ARG A 200 7.15 -49.85 -2.26
#